data_AF-A0A943S4K6-F1
#
_entry.id   AF-A0A943S4K6-F1
#
_cell.length_a   1.000
_cell.length_b   1.000
_cell.length_c   1.000
_cell.angle_alpha   90.00
_cell.angle_beta   90.00
_cell.angle_gamma   90.00
#
_symmetry.space_group_name_H-M   'P 1'
#
loop_
_entity.id
_entity.type
_entity.pdbx_description
1 polymer ?
#
loop_
_entity_poly.entity_id
_entity_poly.type
_entity_poly.pdbx_seq_one_letter_code
_entity_poly.pdbx_strand_id
1 'polypeptide(L)'
;MQRLVAERPCFNPDRAEQWRRKASNGGENRPADIAAYQLENMSAGMADALEAADAAAAAANTLRAQRRAKARIFDLALCNYDFKYFVTWTLSADKCDRYDYKAIVRNLGQWLDNRVRRSGLKYLIVPELHKDGAVHFHGLTNDAISVMPSDTWVHPDTGRPVKLSTLRRQHIAPADCQPVYNLADWQNGYTTAIELYGERAHSAAYIAKYVTKTAGCIGGRYYLHGGKLREPLYAYADEVLDFDGLAATHPEQMFDIPGNRFYCERIPLTKPFDTFLNVNSESPTGAREGAKAP
;
A
#
# COMPACT_ATOMS: atom_id res chain seq x y z
N MET A 1 -28.71 -21.01 -39.91
CA MET A 1 -29.17 -21.60 -38.63
C MET A 1 -28.01 -21.53 -37.65
N GLN A 2 -27.91 -20.45 -36.87
CA GLN A 2 -26.82 -20.29 -35.88
C GLN A 2 -27.13 -21.15 -34.66
N ARG A 3 -26.24 -22.09 -34.33
CA ARG A 3 -26.28 -22.84 -33.07
C ARG A 3 -25.67 -21.97 -31.98
N LEU A 4 -26.46 -21.59 -30.99
CA LEU A 4 -25.94 -21.14 -29.70
C LEU A 4 -25.38 -22.38 -28.99
N VAL A 5 -24.07 -22.41 -28.76
CA VAL A 5 -23.44 -23.35 -27.85
C VAL A 5 -23.24 -22.59 -26.54
N ALA A 6 -23.94 -23.02 -25.48
CA ALA A 6 -23.68 -22.51 -24.14
C ALA A 6 -22.34 -23.07 -23.65
N GLU A 7 -21.40 -22.19 -23.29
CA GLU A 7 -20.07 -22.54 -22.76
C GLU A 7 -20.14 -23.07 -21.30
N ARG A 8 -21.34 -23.09 -20.71
CA ARG A 8 -21.60 -23.53 -19.33
C ARG A 8 -22.78 -24.52 -19.32
N PRO A 9 -22.68 -25.64 -18.58
CA PRO A 9 -23.80 -26.58 -18.47
C PRO A 9 -25.03 -25.92 -17.81
N CYS A 10 -26.19 -26.09 -18.43
CA CYS A 10 -27.47 -25.62 -17.88
C CYS A 10 -27.90 -26.56 -16.75
N PHE A 11 -27.73 -26.12 -15.50
CA PHE A 11 -28.19 -26.85 -14.31
C PHE A 11 -29.73 -26.87 -14.23
N ASN A 12 -30.36 -28.03 -14.05
CA ASN A 12 -31.78 -28.16 -13.71
C ASN A 12 -31.93 -28.82 -12.32
N PRO A 13 -32.07 -28.02 -11.24
CA PRO A 13 -32.10 -28.50 -9.86
C PRO A 13 -33.22 -29.52 -9.58
N ASP A 14 -34.36 -29.41 -10.26
CA ASP A 14 -35.56 -30.22 -9.99
C ASP A 14 -35.39 -31.68 -10.43
N ARG A 15 -34.46 -31.97 -11.35
CA ARG A 15 -34.16 -33.35 -11.77
C ARG A 15 -33.24 -34.07 -10.79
N ALA A 16 -32.33 -33.38 -10.12
CA ALA A 16 -31.36 -34.00 -9.21
C ALA A 16 -32.04 -34.64 -7.97
N GLU A 17 -33.13 -34.06 -7.47
CA GLU A 17 -33.93 -34.65 -6.39
C GLU A 17 -34.72 -35.90 -6.82
N GLN A 18 -35.19 -35.96 -8.06
CA GLN A 18 -35.91 -37.13 -8.60
C GLN A 18 -34.99 -38.37 -8.69
N TRP A 19 -33.70 -38.19 -9.01
CA TRP A 19 -32.76 -39.30 -9.13
C TRP A 19 -32.28 -39.84 -7.77
N ARG A 20 -32.07 -38.97 -6.75
CA ARG A 20 -31.80 -39.42 -5.37
C ARG A 20 -32.91 -40.31 -4.82
N ARG A 21 -34.17 -40.01 -5.16
CA ARG A 21 -35.35 -40.84 -4.84
C ARG A 21 -35.40 -42.16 -5.63
N LYS A 22 -34.86 -42.22 -6.85
CA LYS A 22 -34.80 -43.45 -7.65
C LYS A 22 -33.70 -44.41 -7.19
N ALA A 23 -32.52 -43.90 -6.87
CA ALA A 23 -31.39 -44.71 -6.39
C ALA A 23 -31.65 -45.37 -5.02
N SER A 24 -32.54 -44.80 -4.21
CA SER A 24 -32.96 -45.34 -2.91
C SER A 24 -34.05 -46.44 -3.01
N ASN A 25 -34.69 -46.62 -4.18
CA ASN A 25 -35.81 -47.55 -4.37
C ASN A 25 -35.45 -48.86 -5.13
N GLY A 26 -34.17 -49.19 -5.28
CA GLY A 26 -33.74 -50.55 -5.68
C GLY A 26 -34.10 -51.01 -7.11
N GLY A 27 -34.31 -50.09 -8.05
CA GLY A 27 -34.48 -50.43 -9.47
C GLY A 27 -33.14 -50.66 -10.19
N GLU A 28 -33.09 -51.58 -11.15
CA GLU A 28 -31.90 -51.83 -11.98
C GLU A 28 -31.43 -50.54 -12.69
N ASN A 29 -30.22 -50.09 -12.36
CA ASN A 29 -29.60 -48.92 -12.98
C ASN A 29 -29.23 -49.24 -14.43
N ARG A 30 -29.84 -48.54 -15.40
CA ARG A 30 -29.52 -48.76 -16.82
C ARG A 30 -28.18 -48.09 -17.15
N PRO A 31 -27.44 -48.56 -18.18
CA PRO A 31 -26.16 -47.96 -18.58
C PRO A 31 -26.21 -46.43 -18.80
N ALA A 32 -27.34 -45.91 -19.28
CA ALA A 32 -27.56 -44.47 -19.45
C ALA A 32 -27.64 -43.71 -18.11
N ASP A 33 -28.17 -44.34 -17.07
CA ASP A 33 -28.31 -43.75 -15.73
C ASP A 33 -26.92 -43.67 -15.03
N ILE A 34 -26.06 -44.68 -15.25
CA ILE A 34 -24.66 -44.68 -14.79
C ILE A 34 -23.83 -43.62 -15.52
N ALA A 35 -23.99 -43.49 -16.83
CA ALA A 35 -23.30 -42.49 -17.63
C ALA A 35 -23.69 -41.05 -17.23
N ALA A 36 -24.97 -40.81 -16.91
CA ALA A 36 -25.44 -39.51 -16.41
C ALA A 36 -24.83 -39.17 -15.04
N TYR A 37 -24.81 -40.11 -14.11
CA TYR A 37 -24.18 -39.92 -12.79
C TYR A 37 -22.67 -39.65 -12.89
N GLN A 38 -21.97 -40.37 -13.78
CA GLN A 38 -20.54 -40.12 -14.03
C GLN A 38 -20.30 -38.72 -14.61
N LEU A 39 -21.15 -38.28 -15.55
CA LEU A 39 -21.06 -36.94 -16.14
C LEU A 39 -21.27 -35.84 -15.09
N GLU A 40 -22.24 -36.00 -14.19
CA GLU A 40 -22.52 -35.04 -13.12
C GLU A 40 -21.37 -34.96 -12.10
N ASN A 41 -20.79 -36.10 -11.71
CA ASN A 41 -19.62 -36.10 -10.81
C ASN A 41 -18.40 -35.43 -11.44
N MET A 42 -18.14 -35.67 -12.74
CA MET A 42 -17.08 -34.97 -13.48
C MET A 42 -17.35 -33.46 -13.57
N SER A 43 -18.62 -33.07 -13.76
CA SER A 43 -19.05 -31.66 -13.76
C SER A 43 -18.86 -30.98 -12.41
N ALA A 44 -19.19 -31.67 -11.31
CA ALA A 44 -19.00 -31.15 -9.95
C ALA A 44 -17.52 -30.94 -9.64
N GLY A 45 -16.66 -31.92 -9.95
CA GLY A 45 -15.21 -31.79 -9.77
C GLY A 45 -14.59 -30.66 -10.62
N MET A 46 -15.13 -30.38 -11.81
CA MET A 46 -14.71 -29.24 -12.63
C MET A 46 -15.12 -27.89 -12.02
N ALA A 47 -16.32 -27.80 -11.43
CA ALA A 47 -16.77 -26.59 -10.75
C ALA A 47 -15.89 -26.27 -9.52
N ASP A 48 -15.60 -27.27 -8.68
CA ASP A 48 -14.72 -27.11 -7.52
C ASP A 48 -13.30 -26.69 -7.94
N ALA A 49 -12.77 -27.27 -9.03
CA ALA A 49 -11.45 -26.91 -9.55
C ALA A 49 -11.40 -25.47 -10.09
N LEU A 50 -12.48 -25.00 -10.74
CA LEU A 50 -12.59 -23.63 -11.23
C LEU A 50 -12.67 -22.63 -10.07
N GLU A 51 -13.47 -22.92 -9.04
CA GLU A 51 -13.54 -22.10 -7.82
C GLU A 51 -12.18 -22.00 -7.11
N ALA A 52 -11.45 -23.12 -7.04
CA ALA A 52 -10.09 -23.14 -6.48
C ALA A 52 -9.11 -22.29 -7.31
N ALA A 53 -9.19 -22.34 -8.64
CA ALA A 53 -8.37 -21.53 -9.53
C ALA A 53 -8.67 -20.04 -9.40
N ASP A 54 -9.95 -19.66 -9.33
CA ASP A 54 -10.40 -18.28 -9.11
C ASP A 54 -9.93 -17.76 -7.75
N ALA A 55 -10.04 -18.57 -6.70
CA ALA A 55 -9.53 -18.23 -5.36
C ALA A 55 -8.01 -18.01 -5.37
N ALA A 56 -7.24 -18.87 -6.05
CA ALA A 56 -5.79 -18.72 -6.20
C ALA A 56 -5.42 -17.44 -6.98
N ALA A 57 -6.14 -17.13 -8.05
CA ALA A 57 -5.95 -15.90 -8.83
C ALA A 57 -6.28 -14.65 -8.00
N ALA A 58 -7.35 -14.67 -7.22
CA ALA A 58 -7.74 -13.60 -6.29
C ALA A 58 -6.69 -13.38 -5.20
N ALA A 59 -6.15 -14.45 -4.62
CA ALA A 59 -5.06 -14.37 -3.64
C ALA A 59 -3.79 -13.76 -4.25
N ALA A 60 -3.39 -14.20 -5.45
CA ALA A 60 -2.24 -13.64 -6.16
C ALA A 60 -2.43 -12.15 -6.49
N ASN A 61 -3.64 -11.74 -6.91
CA ASN A 61 -4.00 -10.34 -7.13
C ASN A 61 -3.88 -9.51 -5.86
N THR A 62 -4.38 -10.02 -4.73
CA THR A 62 -4.30 -9.34 -3.43
C THR A 62 -2.85 -9.13 -2.99
N LEU A 63 -1.99 -10.14 -3.15
CA LEU A 63 -0.56 -10.03 -2.85
C LEU A 63 0.14 -9.00 -3.75
N ARG A 64 -0.18 -8.96 -5.04
CA ARG A 64 0.33 -7.93 -5.97
C ARG A 64 -0.09 -6.52 -5.53
N ALA A 65 -1.36 -6.34 -5.15
CA ALA A 65 -1.88 -5.06 -4.69
C ALA A 65 -1.18 -4.59 -3.40
N GLN A 66 -0.97 -5.49 -2.44
CA GLN A 66 -0.20 -5.21 -1.22
C GLN A 66 1.23 -4.79 -1.51
N ARG A 67 1.94 -5.49 -2.41
CA ARG A 67 3.32 -5.13 -2.81
C ARG A 67 3.38 -3.73 -3.42
N ARG A 68 2.45 -3.39 -4.31
CA ARG A 68 2.35 -2.05 -4.91
C ARG A 68 2.07 -0.97 -3.87
N ALA A 69 1.14 -1.22 -2.94
CA ALA A 69 0.85 -0.30 -1.85
C ALA A 69 2.07 -0.09 -0.95
N LYS A 70 2.79 -1.17 -0.61
CA LYS A 70 4.02 -1.12 0.19
C LYS A 70 5.09 -0.26 -0.48
N ALA A 71 5.36 -0.50 -1.76
CA ALA A 71 6.32 0.31 -2.53
C ALA A 71 5.91 1.78 -2.55
N ARG A 72 4.64 2.07 -2.80
CA ARG A 72 4.14 3.44 -2.86
C ARG A 72 4.23 4.18 -1.52
N ILE A 73 3.92 3.52 -0.41
CA ILE A 73 4.08 4.09 0.93
C ILE A 73 5.56 4.39 1.20
N PHE A 74 6.45 3.49 0.79
CA PHE A 74 7.89 3.66 0.95
C PHE A 74 8.38 4.89 0.17
N ASP A 75 8.00 5.02 -1.10
CA ASP A 75 8.34 6.18 -1.94
C ASP A 75 7.83 7.49 -1.33
N LEU A 76 6.54 7.53 -0.94
CA LEU A 76 5.94 8.72 -0.32
C LEU A 76 6.66 9.08 0.99
N ALA A 77 7.01 8.10 1.83
CA ALA A 77 7.73 8.36 3.07
C ALA A 77 9.13 8.92 2.81
N LEU A 78 9.86 8.44 1.79
CA LEU A 78 11.20 8.90 1.47
C LEU A 78 11.23 10.27 0.76
N CYS A 79 10.28 10.53 -0.13
CA CYS A 79 10.19 11.80 -0.86
C CYS A 79 9.78 12.98 0.04
N ASN A 80 9.15 12.71 1.19
CA ASN A 80 8.68 13.73 2.13
C ASN A 80 9.57 13.78 3.37
N TYR A 81 10.72 14.46 3.24
CA TYR A 81 11.70 14.61 4.32
C TYR A 81 11.21 15.43 5.51
N ASP A 82 10.10 16.15 5.36
CA ASP A 82 9.49 16.99 6.38
C ASP A 82 8.53 16.23 7.30
N PHE A 83 8.39 14.91 7.11
CA PHE A 83 7.77 14.08 8.14
C PHE A 83 8.61 14.10 9.41
N LYS A 84 7.95 14.42 10.53
CA LYS A 84 8.57 14.63 11.83
C LYS A 84 8.05 13.67 12.90
N TYR A 85 6.81 13.22 12.82
CA TYR A 85 6.21 12.39 13.85
C TYR A 85 5.68 11.08 13.28
N PHE A 86 5.91 9.98 14.02
CA PHE A 86 5.12 8.76 13.91
C PHE A 86 3.93 8.86 14.87
N VAL A 87 2.73 8.78 14.32
CA VAL A 87 1.49 8.99 15.07
C VAL A 87 0.61 7.75 14.97
N THR A 88 0.00 7.36 16.08
CA THR A 88 -1.05 6.35 16.09
C THR A 88 -2.37 6.94 16.57
N TRP A 89 -3.48 6.55 15.95
CA TRP A 89 -4.83 6.96 16.36
C TRP A 89 -5.68 5.74 16.67
N THR A 90 -6.18 5.68 17.90
CA THR A 90 -7.21 4.72 18.34
C THR A 90 -8.50 5.49 18.64
N LEU A 91 -9.58 5.23 17.92
CA LEU A 91 -10.86 5.88 18.19
C LEU A 91 -11.54 5.24 19.41
N SER A 92 -12.15 6.07 20.26
CA SER A 92 -12.92 5.58 21.41
C SER A 92 -14.29 5.06 20.96
N ALA A 93 -14.71 3.93 21.54
CA ALA A 93 -16.05 3.37 21.33
C ALA A 93 -17.17 4.36 21.71
N ASP A 94 -16.91 5.27 22.64
CA ASP A 94 -17.87 6.29 23.07
C ASP A 94 -18.08 7.40 22.02
N LYS A 95 -17.15 7.55 21.08
CA LYS A 95 -17.13 8.66 20.10
C LYS A 95 -17.56 8.23 18.71
N CYS A 96 -17.31 6.98 18.34
CA CYS A 96 -17.81 6.41 17.10
C CYS A 96 -17.83 4.89 17.18
N ASP A 97 -18.65 4.27 16.32
CA ASP A 97 -18.55 2.84 16.05
C ASP A 97 -17.18 2.53 15.42
N ARG A 98 -16.32 1.88 16.21
CA ARG A 98 -14.95 1.48 15.85
C ARG A 98 -14.88 0.27 14.92
N TYR A 99 -16.02 -0.32 14.59
CA TYR A 99 -16.18 -1.42 13.65
C TYR A 99 -16.72 -0.95 12.29
N ASP A 100 -17.40 0.20 12.25
CA ASP A 100 -17.83 0.83 11.00
C ASP A 100 -16.72 1.72 10.41
N TYR A 101 -16.05 1.20 9.39
CA TYR A 101 -15.04 1.94 8.65
C TYR A 101 -15.53 3.30 8.13
N LYS A 102 -16.80 3.42 7.71
CA LYS A 102 -17.33 4.69 7.18
C LYS A 102 -17.41 5.74 8.27
N ALA A 103 -17.90 5.38 9.46
CA ALA A 103 -17.94 6.26 10.62
C ALA A 103 -16.52 6.71 11.03
N ILE A 104 -15.58 5.77 11.04
CA ILE A 104 -14.18 6.03 11.39
C ILE A 104 -13.52 7.00 10.40
N VAL A 105 -13.62 6.74 9.11
CA VAL A 105 -13.04 7.61 8.07
C VAL A 105 -13.69 8.99 8.07
N ARG A 106 -14.98 9.08 8.34
CA ARG A 106 -15.65 10.39 8.48
C ARG A 106 -15.05 11.19 9.64
N ASN A 107 -14.87 10.57 10.79
CA ASN A 107 -14.35 11.24 11.99
C ASN A 107 -12.87 11.62 11.83
N LEU A 108 -12.00 10.64 11.57
CA LEU A 108 -10.57 10.86 11.37
C LEU A 108 -10.31 11.75 10.14
N GLY A 109 -11.01 11.50 9.04
CA GLY A 109 -10.89 12.25 7.79
C GLY A 109 -11.24 13.72 7.95
N GLN A 110 -12.29 14.05 8.70
CA GLN A 110 -12.64 15.46 8.97
C GLN A 110 -11.54 16.17 9.78
N TRP A 111 -10.95 15.50 10.77
CA TRP A 111 -9.83 16.08 11.53
C TRP A 111 -8.60 16.29 10.64
N LEU A 112 -8.24 15.30 9.82
CA LEU A 112 -7.10 15.38 8.89
C LEU A 112 -7.29 16.49 7.85
N ASP A 113 -8.45 16.52 7.20
CA ASP A 113 -8.78 17.46 6.14
C ASP A 113 -8.77 18.93 6.62
N ASN A 114 -9.31 19.19 7.81
CA ASN A 114 -9.25 20.51 8.42
C ASN A 114 -7.81 21.00 8.60
N ARG A 115 -6.88 20.12 9.01
CA ARG A 115 -5.46 20.48 9.19
C ARG A 115 -4.69 20.58 7.89
N VAL A 116 -5.01 19.76 6.90
CA VAL A 116 -4.44 19.90 5.56
C VAL A 116 -4.74 21.30 5.03
N ARG A 117 -5.98 21.76 5.17
CA ARG A 117 -6.42 23.07 4.66
C ARG A 117 -5.93 24.25 5.49
N ARG A 118 -5.90 24.13 6.82
CA ARG A 118 -5.66 25.27 7.74
C ARG A 118 -4.25 25.34 8.29
N SER A 119 -3.56 24.22 8.38
CA SER A 119 -2.26 24.10 9.07
C SER A 119 -1.15 23.56 8.16
N GLY A 120 -1.47 23.16 6.92
CA GLY A 120 -0.50 22.57 6.01
C GLY A 120 -0.06 21.17 6.40
N LEU A 121 -0.95 20.40 7.05
CA LEU A 121 -0.68 19.01 7.41
C LEU A 121 -0.36 18.19 6.17
N LYS A 122 0.73 17.43 6.26
CA LYS A 122 1.04 16.30 5.39
C LYS A 122 0.96 15.03 6.23
N TYR A 123 0.30 14.02 5.69
CA TYR A 123 0.19 12.73 6.40
C TYR A 123 0.23 11.55 5.44
N LEU A 124 0.72 10.43 5.96
CA LEU A 124 0.68 9.11 5.35
C LEU A 124 0.26 8.10 6.43
N ILE A 125 -0.91 7.50 6.30
CA ILE A 125 -1.57 6.68 7.31
C ILE A 125 -1.91 5.30 6.76
N VAL A 126 -1.65 4.25 7.54
CA VAL A 126 -1.98 2.86 7.24
C VAL A 126 -2.95 2.35 8.32
N PRO A 127 -4.17 1.93 7.95
CA PRO A 127 -5.08 1.27 8.88
C PRO A 127 -4.62 -0.18 9.16
N GLU A 128 -4.76 -0.62 10.41
CA GLU A 128 -4.49 -1.99 10.90
C GLU A 128 -5.71 -2.46 11.71
N LEU A 129 -6.14 -3.72 11.52
CA LEU A 129 -7.11 -4.34 12.42
C LEU A 129 -6.44 -4.75 13.72
N HIS A 130 -6.95 -4.24 14.84
CA HIS A 130 -6.55 -4.67 16.16
C HIS A 130 -7.14 -6.05 16.50
N LYS A 131 -6.61 -6.73 17.54
CA LYS A 131 -7.02 -8.09 17.91
C LYS A 131 -8.53 -8.24 18.21
N ASP A 132 -9.16 -7.16 18.62
CA ASP A 132 -10.59 -7.07 18.94
C ASP A 132 -11.45 -6.64 17.75
N GLY A 133 -10.87 -6.54 16.54
CA GLY A 133 -11.54 -6.16 15.29
C GLY A 133 -11.69 -4.66 15.07
N ALA A 134 -11.28 -3.81 16.02
CA ALA A 134 -11.32 -2.36 15.86
C ALA A 134 -10.23 -1.87 14.90
N VAL A 135 -10.49 -0.78 14.16
CA VAL A 135 -9.49 -0.18 13.27
C VAL A 135 -8.56 0.74 14.05
N HIS A 136 -7.26 0.46 14.00
CA HIS A 136 -6.18 1.29 14.51
C HIS A 136 -5.44 1.94 13.34
N PHE A 137 -4.96 3.18 13.50
CA PHE A 137 -4.21 3.86 12.45
C PHE A 137 -2.77 4.09 12.89
N HIS A 138 -1.84 3.81 11.98
CA HIS A 138 -0.43 4.17 12.10
C HIS A 138 -0.10 5.17 11.01
N GLY A 139 0.70 6.19 11.29
CA GLY A 139 1.05 7.13 10.23
C GLY A 139 2.25 8.01 10.51
N LEU A 140 2.70 8.66 9.46
CA LEU A 140 3.71 9.71 9.48
C LEU A 140 3.02 11.05 9.28
N THR A 141 3.42 12.06 10.04
CA THR A 141 2.96 13.45 9.87
C THR A 141 4.13 14.42 9.90
N ASN A 142 3.98 15.57 9.26
CA ASN A 142 4.89 16.70 9.49
C ASN A 142 4.62 17.36 10.85
N ASP A 143 5.26 18.50 11.09
CA ASP A 143 5.18 19.29 12.32
C ASP A 143 3.91 20.17 12.45
N ALA A 144 3.00 20.11 11.48
CA ALA A 144 1.71 20.81 11.49
C ALA A 144 0.66 20.20 12.45
N ILE A 145 1.09 19.36 13.39
CA ILE A 145 0.27 18.79 14.44
C ILE A 145 0.59 19.44 15.78
N SER A 146 -0.43 19.67 16.61
CA SER A 146 -0.22 20.15 17.98
C SER A 146 -0.01 18.96 18.90
N VAL A 147 1.13 18.91 19.58
CA VAL A 147 1.49 17.81 20.49
C VAL A 147 1.55 18.30 21.93
N MET A 148 1.16 17.45 22.88
CA MET A 148 1.28 17.68 24.32
C MET A 148 1.98 16.50 24.99
N PRO A 149 2.78 16.71 26.05
CA PRO A 149 3.45 15.61 26.76
C PRO A 149 2.46 14.55 27.26
N SER A 150 2.84 13.28 27.17
CA SER A 150 2.14 12.18 27.83
C SER A 150 2.97 11.64 29.01
N ASP A 151 2.34 10.84 29.88
CA ASP A 151 3.04 10.10 30.94
C ASP A 151 3.77 8.83 30.43
N THR A 152 3.90 8.70 29.12
CA THR A 152 4.51 7.54 28.44
C THR A 152 5.84 7.93 27.83
N TRP A 153 6.77 6.98 27.83
CA TRP A 153 8.14 7.13 27.36
C TRP A 153 8.55 5.87 26.60
N VAL A 154 9.37 5.99 25.57
CA VAL A 154 9.93 4.84 24.87
C VAL A 154 11.06 4.26 25.72
N HIS A 155 10.91 3.02 26.15
CA HIS A 155 11.92 2.31 26.91
C HIS A 155 13.20 2.13 26.08
N PRO A 156 14.40 2.42 26.63
CA PRO A 156 15.65 2.44 25.86
C PRO A 156 16.00 1.06 25.29
N ASP A 157 15.91 0.00 26.11
CA ASP A 157 16.30 -1.34 25.65
C ASP A 157 15.27 -2.02 24.74
N THR A 158 13.98 -1.82 25.00
CA THR A 158 12.92 -2.57 24.30
C THR A 158 12.28 -1.80 23.15
N GLY A 159 12.49 -0.47 23.08
CA GLY A 159 11.85 0.40 22.10
C GLY A 159 10.32 0.50 22.26
N ARG A 160 9.77 0.05 23.39
CA ARG A 160 8.31 0.02 23.62
C ARG A 160 7.85 1.22 24.46
N PRO A 161 6.69 1.82 24.14
CA PRO A 161 6.08 2.81 25.01
C PRO A 161 5.70 2.21 26.38
N VAL A 162 6.19 2.81 27.47
CA VAL A 162 5.92 2.43 28.87
C VAL A 162 5.60 3.66 29.71
N LYS A 163 4.77 3.49 30.75
CA LYS A 163 4.46 4.59 31.68
C LYS A 163 5.68 4.99 32.50
N LEU A 164 5.75 6.26 32.89
CA LEU A 164 6.78 6.80 33.78
C LEU A 164 6.93 6.00 35.08
N SER A 165 5.83 5.50 35.65
CA SER A 165 5.85 4.66 36.85
C SER A 165 6.61 3.33 36.65
N THR A 166 6.60 2.78 35.43
CA THR A 166 7.32 1.55 35.09
C THR A 166 8.81 1.81 34.96
N LEU A 167 9.22 2.91 34.31
CA LEU A 167 10.63 3.31 34.24
C LEU A 167 11.22 3.54 35.63
N ARG A 168 10.48 4.24 36.51
CA ARG A 168 10.89 4.45 37.90
C ARG A 168 11.10 3.13 38.65
N ARG A 169 10.19 2.16 38.47
CA ARG A 169 10.32 0.82 39.07
C ARG A 169 11.55 0.06 38.55
N GLN A 170 11.95 0.30 37.31
CA GLN A 170 13.13 -0.29 36.67
C GLN A 170 14.42 0.52 36.88
N HIS A 171 14.36 1.62 37.65
CA HIS A 171 15.49 2.52 37.90
C HIS A 171 16.09 3.14 36.62
N ILE A 172 15.24 3.38 35.61
CA ILE A 172 15.62 4.02 34.35
C ILE A 172 15.25 5.50 34.40
N ALA A 173 16.20 6.39 34.07
CA ALA A 173 15.95 7.81 34.03
C ALA A 173 15.19 8.20 32.75
N PRO A 174 14.15 9.07 32.82
CA PRO A 174 13.43 9.54 31.64
C PRO A 174 14.31 10.29 30.63
N ALA A 175 15.43 10.87 31.07
CA ALA A 175 16.39 11.54 30.20
C ALA A 175 17.04 10.59 29.19
N ASP A 176 17.11 9.29 29.50
CA ASP A 176 17.64 8.25 28.61
C ASP A 176 16.55 7.66 27.69
N CYS A 177 15.32 8.16 27.81
CA CYS A 177 14.15 7.66 27.10
C CYS A 177 13.64 8.69 26.09
N GLN A 178 13.04 8.23 25.01
CA GLN A 178 12.37 9.15 24.10
C GLN A 178 10.98 9.52 24.65
N PRO A 179 10.61 10.81 24.70
CA PRO A 179 9.27 11.21 25.14
C PRO A 179 8.21 10.77 24.13
N VAL A 180 7.04 10.41 24.67
CA VAL A 180 5.83 10.13 23.89
C VAL A 180 4.82 11.23 24.14
N TYR A 181 4.23 11.74 23.07
CA TYR A 181 3.26 12.82 23.10
C TYR A 181 1.85 12.33 22.74
N ASN A 182 0.84 13.12 23.09
CA ASN A 182 -0.51 13.01 22.56
C ASN A 182 -0.79 14.18 21.62
N LEU A 183 -1.76 14.02 20.72
CA LEU A 183 -2.26 15.13 19.90
C LEU A 183 -3.17 16.02 20.76
N ALA A 184 -2.78 17.27 20.96
CA ALA A 184 -3.42 18.17 21.93
C ALA A 184 -4.89 18.50 21.58
N ASP A 185 -5.21 18.46 20.30
CA ASP A 185 -6.50 18.84 19.73
C ASP A 185 -7.24 17.65 19.09
N TRP A 186 -6.86 16.43 19.48
CA TRP A 186 -7.62 15.23 19.18
C TRP A 186 -8.61 14.91 20.30
N GLN A 187 -9.89 14.74 19.96
CA GLN A 187 -10.96 14.52 20.95
C GLN A 187 -11.70 13.19 20.75
N ASN A 188 -11.35 12.43 19.71
CA ASN A 188 -12.11 11.28 19.25
C ASN A 188 -11.54 9.93 19.74
N GLY A 189 -10.62 9.95 20.70
CA GLY A 189 -10.03 8.76 21.29
C GLY A 189 -8.60 9.01 21.78
N TYR A 190 -7.76 8.00 21.63
CA TYR A 190 -6.38 7.99 22.10
C TYR A 190 -5.41 8.18 20.94
N THR A 191 -4.34 8.90 21.20
CA THR A 191 -3.27 9.13 20.23
C THR A 191 -1.93 8.92 20.87
N THR A 192 -0.94 8.56 20.07
CA THR A 192 0.46 8.51 20.48
C THR A 192 1.24 9.19 19.38
N ALA A 193 2.12 10.13 19.69
CA ALA A 193 3.01 10.78 18.75
C ALA A 193 4.45 10.67 19.26
N ILE A 194 5.33 10.15 18.42
CA ILE A 194 6.76 9.98 18.70
C ILE A 194 7.51 10.69 17.59
N GLU A 195 8.46 11.54 17.96
CA GLU A 195 9.31 12.20 16.97
C GLU A 195 10.15 11.15 16.22
N LEU A 196 10.24 11.26 14.90
CA LEU A 196 11.05 10.37 14.09
C LEU A 196 12.52 10.61 14.39
N TYR A 197 13.29 9.52 14.45
CA TYR A 197 14.72 9.56 14.72
C TYR A 197 15.44 8.52 13.86
N GLY A 198 16.75 8.70 13.73
CA GLY A 198 17.58 7.83 12.90
C GLY A 198 17.30 7.95 11.41
N GLU A 199 17.53 6.87 10.68
CA GLU A 199 17.42 6.85 9.23
C GLU A 199 15.95 6.81 8.76
N ARG A 200 15.61 7.67 7.80
CA ARG A 200 14.25 7.75 7.24
C ARG A 200 13.80 6.45 6.57
N ALA A 201 14.72 5.70 5.97
CA ALA A 201 14.44 4.40 5.38
C ALA A 201 13.87 3.40 6.41
N HIS A 202 14.32 3.47 7.67
CA HIS A 202 13.77 2.64 8.74
C HIS A 202 12.34 3.04 9.07
N SER A 203 12.05 4.33 9.17
CA SER A 203 10.69 4.83 9.43
C SER A 203 9.74 4.48 8.27
N ALA A 204 10.20 4.60 7.02
CA ALA A 204 9.48 4.21 5.81
C ALA A 204 9.18 2.70 5.78
N ALA A 205 10.19 1.87 6.08
CA ALA A 205 10.02 0.42 6.17
C ALA A 205 9.06 0.04 7.32
N TYR A 206 9.15 0.73 8.45
CA TYR A 206 8.31 0.50 9.62
C TYR A 206 6.84 0.80 9.34
N ILE A 207 6.52 1.94 8.71
CA ILE A 207 5.12 2.23 8.34
C ILE A 207 4.61 1.25 7.27
N ALA A 208 5.45 0.90 6.29
CA ALA A 208 5.08 -0.02 5.22
C ALA A 208 4.82 -1.47 5.71
N LYS A 209 5.39 -1.86 6.85
CA LYS A 209 5.12 -3.14 7.54
C LYS A 209 3.63 -3.32 7.87
N TYR A 210 2.91 -2.23 8.17
CA TYR A 210 1.51 -2.31 8.61
C TYR A 210 0.56 -2.75 7.49
N VAL A 211 0.92 -2.56 6.22
CA VAL A 211 0.14 -3.04 5.07
C VAL A 211 -0.01 -4.56 5.08
N THR A 212 1.03 -5.28 5.52
CA THR A 212 1.06 -6.74 5.47
C THR A 212 0.53 -7.40 6.75
N LYS A 213 0.25 -6.62 7.80
CA LYS A 213 -0.28 -7.17 9.05
C LYS A 213 -1.76 -7.53 8.98
N THR A 214 -2.51 -6.85 8.12
CA THR A 214 -3.93 -7.13 7.88
C THR A 214 -4.08 -7.86 6.54
N ALA A 215 -4.91 -8.89 6.49
CA ALA A 215 -5.27 -9.56 5.25
C ALA A 215 -6.17 -8.64 4.42
N GLY A 216 -5.75 -8.31 3.20
CA GLY A 216 -6.52 -7.42 2.32
C GLY A 216 -6.43 -5.94 2.70
N CYS A 217 -7.35 -5.14 2.16
CA CYS A 217 -7.42 -3.71 2.42
C CYS A 217 -8.62 -3.37 3.29
N ILE A 218 -8.50 -2.35 4.13
CA ILE A 218 -9.57 -1.93 5.04
C ILE A 218 -10.36 -0.83 4.35
N GLY A 219 -11.65 -1.08 4.10
CA GLY A 219 -12.52 -0.15 3.40
C GLY A 219 -12.08 0.20 1.97
N GLY A 220 -11.48 -0.78 1.28
CA GLY A 220 -11.03 -0.63 -0.11
C GLY A 220 -9.68 0.08 -0.28
N ARG A 221 -8.99 0.43 0.80
CA ARG A 221 -7.71 1.17 0.75
C ARG A 221 -6.66 0.54 1.65
N TYR A 222 -5.42 0.46 1.17
CA TYR A 222 -4.28 0.01 1.97
C TYR A 222 -3.66 1.13 2.81
N TYR A 223 -3.81 2.37 2.38
CA TYR A 223 -3.30 3.56 3.07
C TYR A 223 -4.15 4.77 2.69
N LEU A 224 -4.03 5.82 3.51
CA LEU A 224 -4.60 7.14 3.32
C LEU A 224 -3.45 8.13 3.33
N HIS A 225 -3.49 9.13 2.47
CA HIS A 225 -2.50 10.20 2.48
C HIS A 225 -3.15 11.52 2.12
N GLY A 226 -2.52 12.63 2.48
CA GLY A 226 -3.05 13.95 2.23
C GLY A 226 -2.05 15.07 2.49
N GLY A 227 -2.42 16.27 2.07
CA GLY A 227 -1.50 17.40 2.01
C GLY A 227 -0.69 17.44 0.71
N LYS A 228 0.19 18.44 0.61
CA LYS A 228 1.08 18.63 -0.55
C LYS A 228 2.29 17.71 -0.45
N LEU A 229 2.06 16.41 -0.58
CA LEU A 229 3.11 15.40 -0.60
C LEU A 229 3.93 15.48 -1.89
N ARG A 230 5.22 15.22 -1.77
CA ARG A 230 6.14 15.00 -2.88
C ARG A 230 6.08 13.54 -3.30
N GLU A 231 6.30 13.30 -4.58
CA GLU A 231 6.28 11.98 -5.18
C GLU A 231 7.61 11.72 -5.91
N PRO A 232 7.98 10.46 -6.13
CA PRO A 232 9.13 10.14 -6.96
C PRO A 232 8.92 10.67 -8.38
N LEU A 233 9.96 11.29 -8.93
CA LEU A 233 10.03 11.66 -10.33
C LEU A 233 10.57 10.47 -11.11
N TYR A 234 9.83 10.03 -12.13
CA TYR A 234 10.31 9.03 -13.07
C TYR A 234 10.66 9.73 -14.37
N ALA A 235 11.94 9.68 -14.75
CA ALA A 235 12.39 10.02 -16.08
C ALA A 235 12.68 8.71 -16.82
N TYR A 236 12.04 8.53 -17.97
CA TYR A 236 12.31 7.40 -18.86
C TYR A 236 13.16 7.93 -20.01
N ALA A 237 14.31 7.31 -20.25
CA ALA A 237 15.11 7.59 -21.42
C ALA A 237 14.70 6.62 -22.54
N ASP A 238 14.58 7.13 -23.77
CA ASP A 238 14.33 6.31 -24.96
C ASP A 238 15.57 5.48 -25.34
N GLU A 239 16.74 5.86 -24.81
CA GLU A 239 18.01 5.16 -24.98
C GLU A 239 18.50 4.56 -23.67
N VAL A 240 19.18 3.42 -23.75
CA VAL A 240 19.82 2.79 -22.58
C VAL A 240 20.92 3.72 -22.09
N LEU A 241 20.71 4.36 -20.94
CA LEU A 241 21.76 5.13 -20.28
C LEU A 241 22.86 4.18 -19.81
N ASP A 242 24.08 4.39 -20.31
CA ASP A 242 25.28 3.72 -19.81
C ASP A 242 25.64 4.29 -18.44
N PHE A 243 25.05 3.72 -17.39
CA PHE A 243 25.31 4.12 -16.02
C PHE A 243 26.76 3.85 -15.58
N ASP A 244 27.42 2.84 -16.14
CA ASP A 244 28.83 2.55 -15.81
C ASP A 244 29.76 3.62 -16.39
N GLY A 245 29.54 4.02 -17.65
CA GLY A 245 30.24 5.14 -18.26
C GLY A 245 29.98 6.48 -17.57
N LEU A 246 28.72 6.75 -17.20
CA LEU A 246 28.34 7.95 -16.44
C LEU A 246 28.95 7.98 -15.04
N ALA A 247 29.02 6.85 -14.34
CA ALA A 247 29.66 6.76 -13.04
C ALA A 247 31.17 7.00 -13.11
N ALA A 248 31.82 6.57 -14.20
CA ALA A 248 33.24 6.80 -14.43
C ALA A 248 33.57 8.28 -14.74
N THR A 249 32.65 8.99 -15.39
CA THR A 249 32.87 10.37 -15.88
C THR A 249 32.31 11.46 -14.97
N HIS A 250 31.23 11.16 -14.25
CA HIS A 250 30.52 12.08 -13.35
C HIS A 250 30.17 11.41 -12.00
N PRO A 251 31.16 10.91 -11.25
CA PRO A 251 30.94 10.20 -9.99
C PRO A 251 30.24 11.07 -8.93
N GLU A 252 30.39 12.39 -8.99
CA GLU A 252 29.76 13.35 -8.08
C GLU A 252 28.25 13.50 -8.31
N GLN A 253 27.74 12.99 -9.43
CA GLN A 253 26.33 13.04 -9.84
C GLN A 253 25.64 11.68 -9.67
N MET A 254 26.39 10.67 -9.23
CA MET A 254 25.90 9.33 -8.89
C MET A 254 25.51 9.25 -7.42
N PHE A 255 24.38 8.60 -7.15
CA PHE A 255 24.12 8.07 -5.82
C PHE A 255 23.50 6.67 -5.92
N ASP A 256 24.01 5.78 -5.07
CA ASP A 256 23.49 4.42 -4.92
C ASP A 256 22.29 4.41 -3.97
N ILE A 257 21.18 3.84 -4.43
CA ILE A 257 20.08 3.40 -3.55
C ILE A 257 20.02 1.88 -3.65
N PRO A 258 19.91 1.12 -2.54
CA PRO A 258 19.89 -0.33 -2.60
C PRO A 258 18.88 -0.86 -3.63
N GLY A 259 19.39 -1.48 -4.69
CA GLY A 259 18.61 -2.08 -5.78
C GLY A 259 18.50 -1.26 -7.07
N ASN A 260 18.96 0.01 -7.12
CA ASN A 260 18.94 0.85 -8.33
C ASN A 260 20.08 1.89 -8.33
N ARG A 261 20.72 2.14 -9.48
CA ARG A 261 21.64 3.27 -9.68
C ARG A 261 20.90 4.45 -10.30
N PHE A 262 21.16 5.66 -9.81
CA PHE A 262 20.53 6.88 -10.31
C PHE A 262 21.60 7.89 -10.76
N TYR A 263 21.31 8.55 -11.89
CA TYR A 263 22.02 9.73 -12.37
C TYR A 263 21.25 10.99 -12.00
N CYS A 264 21.93 11.96 -11.40
CA CYS A 264 21.34 13.25 -11.04
C CYS A 264 21.98 14.38 -11.83
N GLU A 265 21.32 14.84 -12.87
CA GLU A 265 21.70 16.08 -13.55
C GLU A 265 21.30 17.28 -12.67
N ARG A 266 22.28 18.08 -12.22
CA ARG A 266 22.00 19.36 -11.56
C ARG A 266 21.79 20.43 -12.62
N ILE A 267 20.53 20.66 -12.98
CA ILE A 267 20.16 21.76 -13.88
C ILE A 267 20.07 23.07 -13.07
N PRO A 268 20.82 24.13 -13.43
CA PRO A 268 20.66 25.45 -12.81
C PRO A 268 19.25 25.98 -13.07
N LEU A 269 18.51 26.32 -12.02
CA LEU A 269 17.17 26.93 -12.08
C LEU A 269 17.21 28.39 -12.55
N THR A 270 17.76 28.67 -13.73
CA THR A 270 17.76 30.01 -14.33
C THR A 270 16.70 30.19 -15.42
N LYS A 271 15.88 29.17 -15.70
CA LYS A 271 14.73 29.27 -16.63
C LYS A 271 13.47 28.56 -16.10
N PRO A 272 12.26 29.02 -16.49
CA PRO A 272 11.01 28.36 -16.15
C PRO A 272 10.95 26.93 -16.69
N PHE A 273 10.33 26.04 -15.90
CA PHE A 273 10.31 24.58 -16.08
C PHE A 273 9.73 24.10 -17.43
N ASP A 274 8.96 24.93 -18.13
CA ASP A 274 8.34 24.58 -19.42
C ASP A 274 9.32 24.57 -20.61
N THR A 275 10.59 24.94 -20.41
CA THR A 275 11.61 24.98 -21.48
C THR A 275 12.48 23.73 -21.60
N PHE A 276 12.27 22.70 -20.76
CA PHE A 276 13.11 21.49 -20.72
C PHE A 276 12.68 20.37 -21.68
N LEU A 277 11.55 20.53 -22.40
CA LEU A 277 11.11 19.60 -23.44
C LEU A 277 11.26 20.27 -24.82
N ASN A 278 12.45 20.18 -25.40
CA ASN A 278 12.62 20.29 -26.85
C ASN A 278 13.87 19.51 -27.26
N VAL A 279 13.70 18.22 -27.55
CA VAL A 279 14.68 17.46 -28.32
C VAL A 279 14.40 17.82 -29.78
N ASN A 280 15.04 18.88 -30.28
CA ASN A 280 15.01 19.17 -31.72
C ASN A 280 15.71 18.02 -32.45
N SER A 281 14.94 17.32 -33.27
CA SER A 281 15.42 16.35 -34.25
C SER A 281 16.17 17.07 -35.37
N GLU A 282 17.50 17.17 -35.26
CA GLU A 282 18.34 17.44 -36.43
C GLU A 282 19.24 16.22 -36.69
N SER A 283 18.77 15.40 -37.65
CA SER A 283 19.52 14.30 -38.23
C SER A 283 20.69 14.85 -39.07
N PRO A 284 21.92 14.30 -38.98
CA PRO A 284 22.96 14.62 -39.95
C PRO A 284 22.66 13.85 -41.25
N THR A 285 22.19 14.57 -42.27
CA THR A 285 22.01 14.05 -43.63
C THR A 285 23.35 13.64 -44.22
N GLY A 286 23.42 12.40 -44.70
CA GLY A 286 24.60 11.79 -45.27
C GLY A 286 25.08 12.43 -46.56
N ALA A 287 26.41 12.50 -46.69
CA ALA A 287 27.08 12.69 -47.97
C ALA A 287 27.07 11.37 -48.75
N ARG A 288 26.35 11.33 -49.88
CA ARG A 288 26.64 10.40 -50.98
C ARG A 288 26.61 11.15 -52.31
N GLU A 289 27.66 10.83 -53.06
CA GLU A 289 28.11 11.34 -54.35
C GLU A 289 27.05 11.36 -55.45
N GLY A 290 27.10 12.40 -56.28
CA GLY A 290 26.44 12.47 -57.58
C GLY A 290 27.45 12.96 -58.61
N ALA A 291 27.85 12.03 -59.48
CA ALA A 291 28.80 12.22 -60.57
C ALA A 291 28.36 13.29 -61.59
N LYS A 292 29.33 14.02 -62.13
CA LYS A 292 29.17 14.90 -63.30
C LYS A 292 30.29 14.62 -64.30
N ALA A 293 29.92 14.17 -65.49
CA ALA A 293 30.59 14.41 -66.77
C ALA A 293 29.66 13.93 -67.92
N PRO A 294 29.80 14.43 -69.15
CA PRO A 294 30.66 15.52 -69.62
C PRO A 294 29.93 16.89 -69.71
#